data_AF-A0A6J1BM73-F1
#
_entry.id   AF-A0A6J1BM73-F1
#
_cell.length_a   1.000
_cell.length_b   1.000
_cell.length_c   1.000
_cell.angle_alpha   90.00
_cell.angle_beta   90.00
_cell.angle_gamma   90.00
#
_symmetry.space_group_name_H-M   'P 1'
#
loop_
_entity.id
_entity.type
_entity.pdbx_description
1 polymer ?
#
loop_
_entity_poly.entity_id
_entity_poly.type
_entity_poly.pdbx_seq_one_letter_code
_entity_poly.pdbx_strand_id
1 'polypeptide(L)'
;MTNQSFATSFFSLEEAKEAALHHYSKSFRGFSAMLTPEQAKKFAESDWIVSVFESRMNKVHTTRTWDFLGLDSIEQYKQLQLELSSNVIVGVIDTGIWPESESFSDEGLGPVPGKFKGECVPGEQFALSNCN
;
A
#
# COMPACT_ATOMS: atom_id res chain seq x y z
N MET A 1 3.98 -10.52 24.26
CA MET A 1 2.78 -9.69 24.42
C MET A 1 2.28 -9.31 23.04
N THR A 2 1.03 -9.62 22.70
CA THR A 2 0.40 -9.25 21.44
C THR A 2 -0.02 -7.78 21.48
N ASN A 3 -0.09 -7.10 20.32
CA ASN A 3 -0.45 -5.69 20.25
C ASN A 3 -1.87 -5.38 20.79
N GLN A 4 -2.77 -6.38 20.80
CA GLN A 4 -4.08 -6.28 21.47
C GLN A 4 -3.99 -6.10 22.99
N SER A 5 -2.94 -6.60 23.64
CA SER A 5 -2.78 -6.52 25.11
C SER A 5 -2.28 -5.16 25.60
N PHE A 6 -1.82 -4.28 24.70
CA PHE A 6 -1.26 -2.97 25.06
C PHE A 6 -2.28 -1.83 24.98
N ALA A 7 -3.23 -1.90 24.04
CA ALA A 7 -4.29 -0.90 23.99
C ALA A 7 -5.15 -0.91 25.27
N THR A 8 -5.25 -2.06 25.95
CA THR A 8 -5.99 -2.22 27.21
C THR A 8 -5.36 -1.57 28.45
N SER A 9 -4.12 -1.05 28.38
CA SER A 9 -3.53 -0.29 29.49
C SER A 9 -3.93 1.19 29.49
N PHE A 10 -4.46 1.68 28.37
CA PHE A 10 -4.92 3.06 28.19
C PHE A 10 -6.44 3.16 27.97
N PHE A 11 -7.07 2.03 27.62
CA PHE A 11 -8.48 1.89 27.27
C PHE A 11 -9.08 0.64 27.89
N SER A 12 -10.40 0.59 28.02
CA SER A 12 -11.09 -0.69 28.14
C SER A 12 -10.89 -1.52 26.87
N LEU A 13 -11.10 -2.85 26.95
CA LEU A 13 -10.96 -3.73 25.78
C LEU A 13 -11.89 -3.33 24.63
N GLU A 14 -13.07 -2.80 24.94
CA GLU A 14 -14.01 -2.36 23.90
C GLU A 14 -13.60 -1.03 23.27
N GLU A 15 -13.20 -0.04 24.07
CA GLU A 15 -12.65 1.22 23.53
C GLU A 15 -11.40 0.97 22.66
N ALA A 16 -10.54 0.02 23.06
CA ALA A 16 -9.38 -0.39 22.27
C ALA A 16 -9.77 -1.01 20.92
N LYS A 17 -10.83 -1.81 20.88
CA LYS A 17 -11.33 -2.42 19.64
C LYS A 17 -12.01 -1.39 18.75
N GLU A 18 -12.79 -0.48 19.31
CA GLU A 18 -13.46 0.58 18.54
C GLU A 18 -12.46 1.57 17.94
N ALA A 19 -11.40 1.91 18.69
CA ALA A 19 -10.40 2.84 18.21
C ALA A 19 -9.48 2.24 17.14
N ALA A 20 -9.19 0.94 17.19
CA ALA A 20 -8.22 0.28 16.31
C ALA A 20 -8.74 0.11 14.88
N LEU A 21 -7.98 0.59 13.90
CA LEU A 21 -8.31 0.49 12.48
C LEU A 21 -7.53 -0.66 11.81
N HIS A 22 -6.21 -0.67 11.96
CA HIS A 22 -5.36 -1.68 11.34
C HIS A 22 -4.26 -2.16 12.26
N HIS A 23 -3.86 -3.42 12.06
CA HIS A 23 -2.77 -4.05 12.78
C HIS A 23 -1.61 -4.42 11.85
N TYR A 24 -0.40 -3.97 12.17
CA TYR A 24 0.82 -4.25 11.43
C TYR A 24 1.71 -5.21 12.21
N SER A 25 2.05 -6.34 11.59
CA SER A 25 2.83 -7.42 12.23
C SER A 25 4.02 -7.94 11.41
N LYS A 26 4.06 -7.63 10.10
CA LYS A 26 5.08 -8.17 9.17
C LYS A 26 6.34 -7.30 9.16
N SER A 27 6.25 -6.09 8.62
CA SER A 27 7.41 -5.20 8.42
C SER A 27 7.80 -4.44 9.70
N PHE A 28 6.80 -4.09 10.52
CA PHE A 28 6.98 -3.50 11.83
C PHE A 28 5.81 -3.96 12.72
N ARG A 29 5.99 -3.88 14.04
CA ARG A 29 4.93 -4.13 15.02
C ARG A 29 4.29 -2.80 15.38
N GLY A 30 3.04 -2.60 14.97
CA GLY A 30 2.32 -1.36 15.22
C GLY A 30 0.84 -1.48 14.92
N PHE A 31 0.12 -0.38 15.08
CA PHE A 31 -1.29 -0.28 14.75
C PHE A 31 -1.65 1.16 14.37
N SER A 32 -2.75 1.35 13.67
CA SER A 32 -3.39 2.65 13.49
C SER A 32 -4.70 2.69 14.28
N ALA A 33 -5.01 3.84 14.87
CA ALA A 33 -6.21 4.02 15.67
C ALA A 33 -6.74 5.45 15.58
N MET A 34 -8.05 5.61 15.77
CA MET A 34 -8.68 6.91 16.00
C MET A 34 -8.56 7.27 17.48
N LEU A 35 -7.81 8.34 17.78
CA LEU A 35 -7.50 8.76 19.14
C LEU A 35 -7.78 10.26 19.31
N THR A 36 -8.15 10.67 20.51
CA THR A 36 -8.13 12.09 20.88
C THR A 36 -6.69 12.58 21.04
N PRO A 37 -6.42 13.90 20.95
CA PRO A 37 -5.09 14.44 21.19
C PRO A 37 -4.50 14.05 22.55
N GLU A 38 -5.31 14.01 23.60
CA GLU A 38 -4.89 13.64 24.96
C GLU A 38 -4.49 12.17 25.04
N GLN A 39 -5.24 11.30 24.35
CA GLN A 39 -4.92 9.88 24.25
C GLN A 39 -3.61 9.70 23.49
N ALA A 40 -3.46 10.32 22.31
CA ALA A 40 -2.23 10.23 21.52
C ALA A 40 -0.98 10.67 22.31
N LYS A 41 -1.11 11.71 23.14
CA LYS A 41 -0.04 12.16 24.04
C LYS A 41 0.32 11.10 25.09
N LYS A 42 -0.67 10.48 25.75
CA LYS A 42 -0.41 9.38 26.70
C LYS A 42 0.31 8.20 26.06
N PHE A 43 -0.03 7.87 24.81
CA PHE A 43 0.68 6.83 24.06
C PHE A 43 2.13 7.22 23.79
N ALA A 44 2.38 8.47 23.40
CA ALA A 44 3.74 8.96 23.13
C ALA A 44 4.65 9.00 24.38
N GLU A 45 4.06 9.12 25.58
CA GLU A 45 4.78 9.11 26.86
C GLU A 45 5.04 7.68 27.40
N SER A 46 4.52 6.64 26.74
CA SER A 46 4.67 5.25 27.17
C SER A 46 6.01 4.66 26.76
N ASP A 47 6.74 4.04 27.71
CA ASP A 47 8.00 3.32 27.45
C ASP A 47 7.86 2.16 26.43
N TRP A 48 6.63 1.71 26.18
CA TRP A 48 6.33 0.60 25.29
C TRP A 48 6.02 1.03 23.86
N ILE A 49 5.85 2.34 23.61
CA ILE A 49 5.57 2.91 22.31
C ILE A 49 6.81 3.66 21.82
N VAL A 50 7.38 3.21 20.71
CA VAL A 50 8.58 3.83 20.15
C VAL A 50 8.29 5.23 19.60
N SER A 51 7.13 5.42 18.97
CA SER A 51 6.76 6.67 18.31
C SER A 51 5.28 6.71 17.97
N VAL A 52 4.67 7.89 18.02
CA VAL A 52 3.30 8.15 17.58
C VAL A 52 3.34 9.20 16.47
N PHE A 53 2.66 8.92 15.36
CA PHE A 53 2.54 9.85 14.23
C PHE A 53 1.08 10.05 13.87
N GLU A 54 0.71 11.31 13.67
CA GLU A 54 -0.61 11.66 13.15
C GLU A 54 -0.75 11.18 11.70
N SER A 55 -1.86 10.49 11.40
CA SER A 55 -2.17 10.09 10.02
C SER A 55 -2.52 11.30 9.17
N ARG A 56 -1.95 11.39 7.98
CA ARG A 56 -2.13 12.53 7.06
C ARG A 56 -2.55 12.05 5.68
N MET A 57 -3.47 12.77 5.07
CA MET A 57 -3.79 12.55 3.66
C MET A 57 -2.69 13.11 2.77
N ASN A 58 -2.15 12.26 1.89
CA ASN A 58 -1.22 12.68 0.85
C ASN A 58 -2.00 13.11 -0.39
N LYS A 59 -1.46 14.09 -1.12
CA LYS A 59 -2.02 14.55 -2.40
C LYS A 59 -1.27 13.90 -3.55
N VAL A 60 -1.99 13.61 -4.64
CA VAL A 60 -1.39 13.14 -5.89
C VAL A 60 -0.47 14.24 -6.43
N HIS A 61 0.76 13.87 -6.81
CA HIS A 61 1.77 14.82 -7.24
C HIS A 61 1.73 15.12 -8.75
N THR A 62 1.21 14.21 -9.57
CA THR A 62 1.12 14.38 -11.01
C THR A 62 -0.01 13.55 -11.61
N THR A 63 -0.60 14.03 -12.71
CA THR A 63 -1.47 13.24 -13.60
C THR A 63 -0.77 12.91 -14.92
N ARG A 64 0.48 13.37 -15.10
CA ARG A 64 1.29 13.21 -16.31
C ARG A 64 2.66 12.65 -15.93
N THR A 65 2.70 11.34 -15.70
CA THR A 65 3.91 10.61 -15.28
C THR A 65 5.06 10.76 -16.29
N TRP A 66 4.76 10.78 -17.59
CA TRP A 66 5.76 10.95 -18.65
C TRP A 66 6.54 12.26 -18.49
N ASP A 67 5.84 13.38 -18.33
CA ASP A 67 6.44 14.69 -18.09
C ASP A 67 7.23 14.72 -16.76
N PHE A 68 6.68 14.11 -15.70
CA PHE A 68 7.34 14.05 -14.40
C PHE A 68 8.68 13.29 -14.46
N LEU A 69 8.75 12.24 -15.27
CA LEU A 69 9.95 11.43 -15.47
C LEU A 69 10.88 11.97 -16.57
N GLY A 70 10.50 13.04 -17.28
CA GLY A 70 11.26 13.57 -18.43
C GLY A 70 11.28 12.62 -19.63
N LEU A 71 10.21 11.86 -19.82
CA LEU A 71 10.06 10.91 -20.93
C LEU A 71 9.46 11.63 -22.15
N ASP A 72 10.31 12.35 -22.87
CA ASP A 72 9.86 13.24 -23.96
C ASP A 72 9.69 12.51 -25.31
N SER A 73 10.21 11.29 -25.46
CA SER A 73 10.08 10.48 -26.68
C SER A 73 10.20 8.98 -26.41
N ILE A 74 9.14 8.22 -26.73
CA ILE A 74 9.11 6.76 -26.66
C ILE A 74 10.16 6.13 -27.61
N GLU A 75 10.52 6.80 -28.71
CA GLU A 75 11.50 6.26 -29.68
C GLU A 75 12.90 6.08 -29.07
N GLN A 76 13.29 6.93 -28.12
CA GLN A 76 14.56 6.80 -27.40
C GLN A 76 14.61 5.50 -26.58
N TYR A 77 13.47 5.06 -26.05
CA TYR A 77 13.34 3.85 -25.23
C TYR A 77 13.13 2.59 -26.06
N LYS A 78 12.64 2.70 -27.29
CA LYS A 78 12.55 1.58 -28.25
C LYS A 78 13.93 1.06 -28.70
N GLN A 79 14.97 1.90 -28.65
CA GLN A 79 16.33 1.51 -29.01
C GLN A 79 17.13 0.90 -27.85
N LEU A 80 16.62 0.97 -26.62
CA LEU A 80 17.19 0.20 -25.53
C LEU A 80 16.98 -1.27 -25.87
N GLN A 81 18.07 -2.04 -25.92
CA GLN A 81 17.99 -3.49 -25.82
C GLN A 81 17.41 -3.78 -24.44
N LEU A 82 16.08 -3.83 -24.37
CA LEU A 82 15.37 -4.32 -23.21
C LEU A 82 15.66 -5.81 -23.17
N GLU A 83 16.72 -6.18 -22.47
CA GLU A 83 16.80 -7.47 -21.81
C GLU A 83 15.46 -7.63 -21.09
N LEU A 84 14.57 -8.44 -21.65
CA LEU A 84 13.24 -8.70 -21.10
C LEU A 84 13.45 -9.23 -19.69
N SER A 85 13.40 -8.33 -18.70
CA SER A 85 13.63 -8.67 -17.32
C SER A 85 12.41 -9.43 -16.81
N SER A 86 12.44 -10.74 -16.98
CA SER A 86 11.46 -11.63 -16.35
C SER A 86 11.63 -11.61 -14.82
N ASN A 87 10.55 -11.86 -14.09
CA ASN A 87 10.54 -12.03 -12.62
C ASN A 87 10.80 -10.77 -11.76
N VAL A 88 10.54 -9.57 -12.27
CA VAL A 88 10.48 -8.35 -11.45
C VAL A 88 9.04 -8.11 -10.98
N ILE A 89 8.87 -7.67 -9.73
CA ILE A 89 7.57 -7.26 -9.18
C ILE A 89 7.68 -5.77 -8.86
N VAL A 90 6.83 -4.96 -9.50
CA VAL A 90 6.76 -3.51 -9.28
C VAL A 90 5.49 -3.21 -8.49
N GLY A 91 5.64 -2.61 -7.31
CA GLY A 91 4.51 -2.14 -6.51
C GLY A 91 4.20 -0.68 -6.82
N VAL A 92 2.96 -0.39 -7.21
CA VAL A 92 2.48 0.97 -7.47
C VAL A 92 1.44 1.32 -6.41
N ILE A 93 1.69 2.39 -5.65
CA ILE A 93 0.77 2.92 -4.64
C ILE A 93 0.22 4.22 -5.20
N ASP A 94 -0.95 4.15 -5.82
CA ASP A 94 -1.63 5.28 -6.44
C ASP A 94 -3.16 5.16 -6.23
N THR A 95 -3.93 5.88 -7.03
CA THR A 95 -5.39 5.95 -7.03
C THR A 95 -6.08 4.77 -7.69
N GLY A 96 -5.33 3.92 -8.40
CA GLY A 96 -5.85 2.72 -9.07
C GLY A 96 -5.23 2.50 -10.45
N ILE A 97 -5.79 1.55 -11.18
CA ILE A 97 -5.45 1.23 -12.58
C ILE A 97 -6.74 0.98 -13.37
N TRP A 98 -6.66 1.03 -14.70
CA TRP A 98 -7.71 0.55 -15.63
C TRP A 98 -7.30 -0.80 -16.23
N PRO A 99 -7.50 -1.92 -15.52
CA PRO A 99 -6.98 -3.22 -15.91
C PRO A 99 -7.61 -3.76 -17.20
N GLU A 100 -8.78 -3.25 -17.59
CA GLU A 100 -9.42 -3.53 -18.87
C GLU A 100 -8.74 -2.87 -20.08
N SER A 101 -7.81 -1.93 -19.85
CA SER A 101 -7.06 -1.30 -20.93
C SER A 101 -6.14 -2.30 -21.61
N GLU A 102 -6.09 -2.28 -22.95
CA GLU A 102 -5.19 -3.12 -23.76
C GLU A 102 -3.71 -2.95 -23.39
N SER A 103 -3.33 -1.79 -22.82
CA SER A 103 -1.97 -1.55 -22.32
C SER A 103 -1.55 -2.46 -21.15
N PHE A 104 -2.51 -3.12 -20.48
CA PHE A 104 -2.27 -4.08 -19.41
C PHE A 104 -2.53 -5.55 -19.83
N SER A 105 -2.73 -5.81 -21.13
CA SER A 105 -2.85 -7.18 -21.65
C SER A 105 -1.59 -8.00 -21.29
N ASP A 106 -1.82 -9.21 -20.79
CA ASP A 106 -0.77 -10.19 -20.50
C ASP A 106 -0.53 -11.17 -21.65
N GLU A 107 -1.13 -10.93 -22.83
CA GLU A 107 -0.92 -11.77 -24.00
C GLU A 107 0.57 -11.86 -24.36
N GLY A 108 1.08 -13.09 -24.41
CA GLY A 108 2.50 -13.36 -24.68
C GLY A 108 3.43 -13.25 -23.47
N LEU A 109 2.91 -12.92 -22.27
CA LEU A 109 3.67 -12.98 -21.02
C LEU A 109 3.66 -14.40 -20.42
N GLY A 110 4.69 -14.70 -19.63
CA GLY A 110 4.78 -15.94 -18.85
C GLY A 110 3.89 -15.90 -17.59
N PRO A 111 3.87 -16.99 -16.81
CA PRO A 111 3.06 -17.04 -15.59
C PRO A 111 3.50 -16.00 -14.55
N VAL A 112 2.56 -15.59 -13.69
CA VAL A 112 2.83 -14.72 -12.54
C VAL A 112 3.99 -15.31 -11.71
N PRO A 113 5.01 -14.50 -11.33
CA PRO A 113 6.14 -15.00 -10.56
C PRO A 113 5.68 -15.65 -9.25
N GLY A 114 6.06 -16.91 -8.98
CA GLY A 114 5.60 -17.64 -7.79
C GLY A 114 6.02 -17.04 -6.43
N LYS A 115 6.92 -16.06 -6.43
CA LYS A 115 7.27 -15.26 -5.24
C LYS A 115 6.25 -14.15 -4.94
N PHE A 116 5.38 -13.80 -5.90
CA PHE A 116 4.29 -12.87 -5.70
C PHE A 116 3.27 -13.51 -4.76
N LYS A 117 2.91 -12.79 -3.70
CA LYS A 117 1.93 -13.21 -2.69
C LYS A 117 0.78 -12.22 -2.56
N GLY A 118 0.61 -11.37 -3.58
CA GLY A 118 -0.55 -10.50 -3.66
C GLY A 118 -1.78 -11.30 -4.06
N GLU A 119 -2.94 -10.71 -3.83
CA GLU A 119 -4.23 -11.25 -4.24
C GLU A 119 -4.90 -10.26 -5.18
N CYS A 120 -5.76 -10.76 -6.06
CA CYS A 120 -6.61 -9.87 -6.82
C CYS A 120 -7.84 -9.48 -6.00
N VAL A 121 -7.98 -8.19 -5.72
CA VAL A 121 -9.07 -7.65 -4.91
C VAL A 121 -10.02 -6.87 -5.81
N PRO A 122 -11.24 -7.38 -6.10
CA PRO A 122 -12.24 -6.65 -6.85
C PRO A 122 -12.59 -5.29 -6.23
N GLY A 123 -13.04 -4.36 -7.06
CA GLY A 123 -13.38 -3.00 -6.65
C GLY A 123 -14.52 -2.41 -7.48
N GLU A 124 -14.76 -1.12 -7.31
CA GLU A 124 -15.72 -0.40 -8.13
C GLU A 124 -15.25 -0.43 -9.60
N GLN A 125 -16.07 -1.02 -10.47
CA GLN A 125 -15.74 -1.24 -11.90
C GLN A 125 -14.52 -2.15 -12.15
N PHE A 126 -14.07 -2.92 -11.15
CA PHE A 126 -13.00 -3.90 -11.27
C PHE A 126 -13.47 -5.29 -10.82
N ALA A 127 -13.67 -6.20 -11.78
CA ALA A 127 -14.13 -7.57 -11.51
C ALA A 127 -12.96 -8.57 -11.48
N LEU A 128 -13.20 -9.77 -10.94
CA LEU A 128 -12.20 -10.85 -10.95
C LEU A 128 -11.76 -11.24 -12.37
N SER A 129 -12.61 -11.03 -13.37
CA SER A 129 -12.27 -11.27 -14.78
C SER A 129 -11.26 -10.29 -15.35
N ASN A 130 -10.98 -9.19 -14.64
CA ASN A 130 -9.95 -8.22 -14.99
C ASN A 130 -8.61 -8.53 -14.31
N CYS A 131 -8.54 -9.62 -13.55
CA CYS A 131 -7.31 -10.13 -12.96
C CYS A 131 -6.64 -11.11 -13.93
N ASN A 132 -5.31 -11.02 -14.03
CA ASN A 132 -4.46 -11.95 -14.78
C ASN A 132 -4.11 -13.19 -13.95
#